data_AF-A0A7W0F7Q5-F1
#
_entry.id   AF-A0A7W0F7Q5-F1
#
_cell.length_a   1.000
_cell.length_b   1.000
_cell.length_c   1.000
_cell.angle_alpha   90.00
_cell.angle_beta   90.00
_cell.angle_gamma   90.00
#
_symmetry.space_group_name_H-M   'P 1'
#
loop_
_entity.id
_entity.type
_entity.pdbx_description
1 polymer ?
#
loop_
_entity_poly.entity_id
_entity_poly.type
_entity_poly.pdbx_seq_one_letter_code
_entity_poly.pdbx_strand_id
1 'polypeptide(L)'
;CFVSQLPKGLRKSLYIKDEDYRMSFLYGNYVTLTNLSAQDKKRIAQQRLSPLYISVHSTNKVIRNTLLGNPKAGDVLKELKFLKENKIRMHVQIVLCPGYNDDRELQRTIRDLYGFYPYVSSIAVVPVGITMHRRQAIKPVEKEDALKALDIIDSFHKRFRKKHGVSVVYGADELYIKGGVNFPALSEYGELPQIENGVGMVQLFMSQSRKIGHQLSSLSPQLKKKKFLTFTGISFYPYLKKITDRLLEKEGININVIPVENTFLGKAITVTGLLTGRDVIRALSDKTDGCDCLFVPDTIMREGENVLLDDTSKEDIENALGIKVKAIESTPEGIMKGMEAVC
;
A
#
# COMPACT_ATOMS: atom_id res chain seq x y z
N CYS A 1 -13.83 8.05 -1.28
CA CYS A 1 -12.76 7.37 -2.04
C CYS A 1 -11.54 8.30 -2.17
N PHE A 2 -10.31 7.77 -2.15
CA PHE A 2 -9.08 8.55 -2.31
C PHE A 2 -9.03 9.32 -3.65
N VAL A 3 -9.37 8.64 -4.75
CA VAL A 3 -9.43 9.21 -6.11
C VAL A 3 -10.32 10.45 -6.21
N SER A 4 -11.46 10.46 -5.49
CA SER A 4 -12.37 11.63 -5.49
C SER A 4 -11.84 12.85 -4.73
N GLN A 5 -10.75 12.69 -3.97
CA GLN A 5 -10.10 13.77 -3.22
C GLN A 5 -8.89 14.34 -3.97
N LEU A 6 -8.56 13.85 -5.16
CA LEU A 6 -7.38 14.32 -5.90
C LEU A 6 -7.62 15.72 -6.50
N PRO A 7 -6.66 16.67 -6.39
CA PRO A 7 -6.75 17.98 -7.04
C PRO A 7 -6.78 17.82 -8.55
N LYS A 8 -7.26 18.82 -9.30
CA LYS A 8 -7.16 18.84 -10.78
C LYS A 8 -5.69 19.00 -11.23
N GLY A 9 -5.35 18.52 -12.42
CA GLY A 9 -4.02 18.69 -13.01
C GLY A 9 -3.01 17.58 -12.71
N LEU A 10 -3.44 16.50 -12.06
CA LEU A 10 -2.71 15.23 -12.03
C LEU A 10 -2.94 14.46 -13.34
N ARG A 11 -2.13 13.43 -13.58
CA ARG A 11 -2.33 12.55 -14.74
C ARG A 11 -3.72 11.91 -14.76
N LYS A 12 -4.29 11.78 -15.97
CA LYS A 12 -5.67 11.29 -16.18
C LYS A 12 -5.95 9.93 -15.55
N SER A 13 -4.97 9.02 -15.53
CA SER A 13 -5.10 7.67 -14.98
C SER A 13 -5.40 7.64 -13.48
N LEU A 14 -4.93 8.62 -12.71
CA LEU A 14 -5.19 8.69 -11.26
C LEU A 14 -6.65 9.07 -10.93
N TYR A 15 -7.39 9.64 -11.89
CA TYR A 15 -8.81 9.98 -11.70
C TYR A 15 -9.77 8.87 -12.11
N ILE A 16 -9.26 7.79 -12.71
CA ILE A 16 -10.09 6.67 -13.12
C ILE A 16 -10.47 5.90 -11.85
N LYS A 17 -11.75 5.99 -11.47
CA LYS A 17 -12.33 5.04 -10.51
C LYS A 17 -12.49 3.73 -11.26
N ASP A 18 -11.54 2.83 -11.09
CA ASP A 18 -11.54 1.58 -11.82
C ASP A 18 -12.58 0.63 -11.22
N GLU A 19 -13.81 0.73 -11.71
CA GLU A 19 -14.93 -0.14 -11.37
C GLU A 19 -15.07 -1.29 -12.39
N ASP A 20 -14.00 -1.59 -13.16
CA ASP A 20 -13.97 -2.68 -14.12
C ASP A 20 -13.50 -3.98 -13.45
N TYR A 21 -14.39 -4.98 -13.38
CA TYR A 21 -14.07 -6.29 -12.82
C TYR A 21 -12.95 -7.02 -13.57
N ARG A 22 -12.68 -6.68 -14.84
CA ARG A 22 -11.58 -7.26 -15.62
C ARG A 22 -10.24 -6.77 -15.09
N MET A 23 -10.14 -5.48 -14.76
CA MET A 23 -8.94 -4.92 -14.14
C MET A 23 -8.76 -5.46 -12.73
N SER A 24 -9.85 -5.71 -12.02
CA SER A 24 -9.81 -6.43 -10.74
C SER A 24 -9.18 -7.81 -10.85
N PHE A 25 -9.61 -8.61 -11.83
CA PHE A 25 -9.07 -9.95 -12.07
C PHE A 25 -7.62 -9.92 -12.57
N LEU A 26 -7.26 -9.03 -13.50
CA LEU A 26 -5.95 -9.00 -14.14
C LEU A 26 -4.85 -8.35 -13.28
N TYR A 27 -5.18 -7.28 -12.58
CA TYR A 27 -4.21 -6.39 -11.92
C TYR A 27 -4.47 -6.20 -10.42
N GLY A 28 -5.51 -6.83 -9.88
CA GLY A 28 -5.81 -6.69 -8.45
C GLY A 28 -6.55 -5.40 -8.07
N ASN A 29 -7.09 -4.67 -9.04
CA ASN A 29 -7.78 -3.41 -8.78
C ASN A 29 -9.07 -3.61 -7.98
N TYR A 30 -9.26 -2.77 -6.96
CA TYR A 30 -10.37 -2.87 -6.03
C TYR A 30 -11.66 -2.25 -6.59
N VAL A 31 -12.66 -3.08 -6.87
CA VAL A 31 -13.97 -2.64 -7.39
C VAL A 31 -15.02 -2.59 -6.28
N THR A 32 -15.98 -1.67 -6.38
CA THR A 32 -17.08 -1.57 -5.39
C THR A 32 -18.27 -2.45 -5.75
N LEU A 33 -18.28 -3.06 -6.93
CA LEU A 33 -19.40 -3.85 -7.50
C LEU A 33 -20.70 -3.06 -7.69
N THR A 34 -20.68 -1.73 -7.54
CA THR A 34 -21.91 -0.91 -7.57
C THR A 34 -22.49 -0.72 -8.97
N ASN A 35 -21.72 -1.04 -10.01
CA ASN A 35 -22.05 -0.87 -11.42
C ASN A 35 -22.15 -2.19 -12.20
N LEU A 36 -22.10 -3.36 -11.53
CA LEU A 36 -22.16 -4.65 -12.23
C LEU A 36 -23.51 -4.87 -12.90
N SER A 37 -23.51 -4.99 -14.23
CA SER A 37 -24.69 -5.38 -14.99
C SER A 37 -24.97 -6.89 -14.88
N ALA A 38 -26.18 -7.31 -15.26
CA ALA A 38 -26.51 -8.74 -15.35
C ALA A 38 -25.61 -9.48 -16.36
N GLN A 39 -25.19 -8.81 -17.43
CA GLN A 39 -24.28 -9.37 -18.43
C GLN A 39 -22.87 -9.56 -17.86
N ASP A 40 -22.39 -8.60 -17.05
CA ASP A 40 -21.10 -8.71 -16.37
C ASP A 40 -21.10 -9.89 -15.39
N LYS A 41 -22.16 -10.02 -14.57
CA LYS A 41 -22.33 -11.15 -13.66
C LYS A 41 -22.31 -12.49 -14.41
N LYS A 42 -23.05 -12.59 -15.51
CA LYS A 42 -23.05 -13.78 -16.37
C LYS A 42 -21.65 -14.09 -16.89
N ARG A 43 -20.91 -13.07 -17.34
CA ARG A 43 -19.55 -13.24 -17.87
C ARG A 43 -18.56 -13.69 -16.79
N ILE A 44 -18.59 -13.05 -15.61
CA ILE A 44 -17.77 -13.44 -14.44
C ILE A 44 -17.99 -14.92 -14.12
N ALA A 45 -19.26 -15.36 -14.04
CA ALA A 45 -19.60 -16.74 -13.75
C ALA A 45 -19.16 -17.72 -14.86
N GLN A 46 -19.46 -17.40 -16.12
CA GLN A 46 -19.12 -18.27 -17.26
C GLN A 46 -17.62 -18.43 -17.46
N GLN A 47 -16.86 -17.34 -17.28
CA GLN A 47 -15.41 -17.32 -17.49
C GLN A 47 -14.62 -17.62 -16.20
N ARG A 48 -15.32 -17.79 -15.07
CA ARG A 48 -14.73 -18.02 -13.73
C ARG A 48 -13.63 -17.01 -13.38
N LEU A 49 -13.89 -15.72 -13.61
CA LEU A 49 -12.92 -14.65 -13.37
C LEU A 49 -12.64 -14.55 -11.87
N SER A 50 -11.50 -15.08 -11.44
CA SER A 50 -11.15 -15.30 -10.03
C SER A 50 -9.63 -15.26 -9.85
N PRO A 51 -9.10 -14.59 -8.80
CA PRO A 51 -9.84 -13.87 -7.76
C PRO A 51 -10.35 -12.50 -8.22
N LEU A 52 -11.32 -11.95 -7.48
CA LEU A 52 -11.75 -10.54 -7.59
C LEU A 52 -11.39 -9.77 -6.31
N TYR A 53 -11.04 -8.49 -6.48
CA TYR A 53 -10.61 -7.60 -5.41
C TYR A 53 -11.71 -6.57 -5.15
N ILE A 54 -12.29 -6.57 -3.94
CA ILE A 54 -13.58 -5.92 -3.68
C ILE A 54 -13.49 -4.93 -2.52
N SER A 55 -13.84 -3.68 -2.79
CA SER A 55 -14.01 -2.61 -1.81
C SER A 55 -15.37 -2.73 -1.11
N VAL A 56 -15.40 -3.43 0.02
CA VAL A 56 -16.63 -3.65 0.81
C VAL A 56 -16.91 -2.46 1.71
N HIS A 57 -15.91 -2.03 2.49
CA HIS A 57 -15.95 -0.96 3.51
C HIS A 57 -16.92 -1.21 4.68
N SER A 58 -18.15 -1.66 4.44
CA SER A 58 -19.10 -2.07 5.48
C SER A 58 -20.13 -3.02 4.89
N THR A 59 -20.62 -3.98 5.68
CA THR A 59 -21.78 -4.80 5.31
C THR A 59 -23.11 -4.15 5.68
N ASN A 60 -23.07 -3.04 6.42
CA ASN A 60 -24.23 -2.20 6.68
C ASN A 60 -24.50 -1.29 5.49
N LYS A 61 -25.63 -1.51 4.80
CA LYS A 61 -25.99 -0.81 3.57
C LYS A 61 -25.99 0.72 3.72
N VAL A 62 -26.50 1.25 4.83
CA VAL A 62 -26.58 2.71 5.04
C VAL A 62 -25.18 3.30 5.15
N ILE A 63 -24.35 2.73 6.03
CA ILE A 63 -22.96 3.16 6.24
C ILE A 63 -22.16 3.05 4.95
N ARG A 64 -22.27 1.91 4.26
CA ARG A 64 -21.58 1.67 2.99
C ARG A 64 -21.97 2.71 1.93
N ASN A 65 -23.26 2.97 1.74
CA ASN A 65 -23.73 3.92 0.74
C ASN A 65 -23.25 5.35 1.04
N THR A 66 -23.19 5.73 2.33
CA THR A 66 -22.60 7.00 2.78
C THR A 66 -21.11 7.07 2.44
N LEU A 67 -20.31 6.05 2.78
CA LEU A 67 -18.87 6.01 2.51
C LEU A 67 -18.55 6.03 1.00
N LEU A 68 -19.39 5.41 0.18
CA LEU A 68 -19.25 5.41 -1.28
C LEU A 68 -19.74 6.72 -1.92
N GLY A 69 -20.50 7.55 -1.21
CA GLY A 69 -21.21 8.69 -1.79
C GLY A 69 -22.21 8.25 -2.87
N ASN A 70 -22.76 7.04 -2.75
CA ASN A 70 -23.71 6.47 -3.70
C ASN A 70 -24.95 5.93 -2.95
N PRO A 71 -26.04 6.72 -2.84
CA PRO A 71 -27.24 6.30 -2.12
C PRO A 71 -27.95 5.12 -2.79
N LYS A 72 -27.72 4.90 -4.09
CA LYS A 72 -28.34 3.83 -4.90
C LYS A 72 -27.50 2.56 -4.94
N ALA A 73 -26.35 2.52 -4.26
CA ALA A 73 -25.53 1.32 -4.24
C ALA A 73 -26.31 0.11 -3.70
N GLY A 74 -26.19 -1.01 -4.43
CA GLY A 74 -26.81 -2.28 -4.10
C GLY A 74 -26.28 -2.89 -2.80
N ASP A 75 -26.96 -3.94 -2.34
CA ASP A 75 -26.54 -4.70 -1.17
C ASP A 75 -25.34 -5.59 -1.52
N VAL A 76 -24.17 -5.24 -0.99
CA VAL A 76 -22.91 -5.94 -1.25
C VAL A 76 -22.97 -7.41 -0.86
N LEU A 77 -23.73 -7.77 0.19
CA LEU A 77 -23.83 -9.16 0.63
C LEU A 77 -24.49 -10.05 -0.42
N LYS A 78 -25.43 -9.51 -1.21
CA LYS A 78 -26.05 -10.24 -2.33
C LYS A 78 -25.05 -10.50 -3.45
N GLU A 79 -24.17 -9.52 -3.71
CA GLU A 79 -23.12 -9.66 -4.71
C GLU A 79 -22.06 -10.70 -4.29
N LEU A 80 -21.61 -10.65 -3.04
CA LEU A 80 -20.68 -11.65 -2.49
C LEU A 80 -21.30 -13.06 -2.48
N LYS A 81 -22.61 -13.16 -2.20
CA LYS A 81 -23.34 -14.43 -2.28
C LYS A 81 -23.34 -14.99 -3.70
N PHE A 82 -23.66 -14.16 -4.69
CA PHE A 82 -23.61 -14.55 -6.10
C PHE A 82 -22.21 -15.05 -6.50
N LEU A 83 -21.16 -14.31 -6.13
CA LEU A 83 -19.77 -14.68 -6.45
C LEU A 83 -19.37 -16.01 -5.77
N LYS A 84 -19.74 -16.20 -4.50
CA LYS A 84 -19.54 -17.45 -3.75
C LYS A 84 -20.24 -18.63 -4.43
N GLU A 85 -21.50 -18.48 -4.81
CA GLU A 85 -22.29 -19.55 -5.47
C GLU A 85 -21.67 -19.97 -6.82
N ASN A 86 -21.00 -19.03 -7.50
CA ASN A 86 -20.26 -19.29 -8.73
C ASN A 86 -18.78 -19.62 -8.51
N LYS A 87 -18.38 -19.92 -7.26
CA LYS A 87 -17.03 -20.35 -6.87
C LYS A 87 -15.91 -19.34 -7.18
N ILE A 88 -16.22 -18.06 -7.21
CA ILE A 88 -15.24 -16.99 -7.41
C ILE A 88 -14.56 -16.66 -6.08
N ARG A 89 -13.22 -16.70 -6.05
CA ARG A 89 -12.44 -16.26 -4.89
C ARG A 89 -12.40 -14.73 -4.83
N MET A 90 -12.32 -14.20 -3.63
CA MET A 90 -12.47 -12.78 -3.33
C MET A 90 -11.44 -12.34 -2.29
N HIS A 91 -10.73 -11.27 -2.60
CA HIS A 91 -9.92 -10.50 -1.68
C HIS A 91 -10.66 -9.21 -1.38
N VAL A 92 -10.97 -8.92 -0.13
CA VAL A 92 -11.85 -7.80 0.22
C VAL A 92 -11.13 -6.75 1.05
N GLN A 93 -11.48 -5.49 0.85
CA GLN A 93 -10.91 -4.34 1.56
C GLN A 93 -11.99 -3.60 2.36
N ILE A 94 -11.62 -3.27 3.60
CA ILE A 94 -12.35 -2.38 4.49
C ILE A 94 -11.49 -1.13 4.66
N VAL A 95 -11.93 0.00 4.11
CA VAL A 95 -11.33 1.30 4.40
C VAL A 95 -11.98 1.80 5.69
N LEU A 96 -11.21 1.84 6.77
CA LEU A 96 -11.63 2.23 8.11
C LEU A 96 -11.75 3.76 8.19
N CYS A 97 -12.96 4.22 8.50
CA CYS A 97 -13.34 5.61 8.68
C CYS A 97 -13.93 5.77 10.10
N PRO A 98 -13.20 6.43 11.03
CA PRO A 98 -13.67 6.62 12.41
C PRO A 98 -15.03 7.32 12.47
N GLY A 99 -15.92 6.82 13.34
CA GLY A 99 -17.30 7.26 13.49
C GLY A 99 -18.29 6.74 12.44
N TYR A 100 -17.83 5.92 11.49
CA TYR A 100 -18.69 5.32 10.46
C TYR A 100 -18.70 3.80 10.52
N ASN A 101 -17.56 3.15 10.35
CA ASN A 101 -17.45 1.69 10.23
C ASN A 101 -16.39 1.08 11.15
N ASP A 102 -16.09 1.76 12.25
CA ASP A 102 -15.20 1.36 13.33
C ASP A 102 -15.93 0.55 14.42
N ASP A 103 -15.18 0.16 15.45
CA ASP A 103 -15.67 -0.55 16.65
C ASP A 103 -16.62 -1.72 16.34
N ARG A 104 -17.89 -1.61 16.74
CA ARG A 104 -18.89 -2.68 16.59
C ARG A 104 -19.22 -2.95 15.13
N GLU A 105 -19.22 -1.91 14.28
CA GLU A 105 -19.51 -2.07 12.85
C GLU A 105 -18.34 -2.74 12.12
N LEU A 106 -17.09 -2.50 12.55
CA LEU A 106 -15.93 -3.24 12.05
C LEU A 106 -16.04 -4.74 12.39
N GLN A 107 -16.35 -5.05 13.66
CA GLN A 107 -16.53 -6.44 14.11
C GLN A 107 -17.64 -7.16 13.35
N ARG A 108 -18.78 -6.48 13.13
CA ARG A 108 -19.90 -6.99 12.36
C ARG A 108 -19.49 -7.25 10.92
N THR A 109 -18.84 -6.28 10.27
CA THR A 109 -18.39 -6.38 8.87
C THR A 109 -17.45 -7.57 8.68
N ILE A 110 -16.45 -7.75 9.56
CA ILE A 110 -15.53 -8.89 9.48
C ILE A 110 -16.28 -10.23 9.68
N ARG A 111 -17.24 -10.29 10.61
CA ARG A 111 -18.04 -11.50 10.87
C ARG A 111 -18.92 -11.87 9.68
N ASP A 112 -19.60 -10.90 9.08
CA ASP A 112 -20.45 -11.10 7.92
C ASP A 112 -19.62 -11.60 6.73
N LEU A 113 -18.47 -10.97 6.48
CA LEU A 113 -17.53 -11.38 5.42
C LEU A 113 -16.96 -12.79 5.66
N TYR A 114 -16.68 -13.14 6.91
CA TYR A 114 -16.24 -14.48 7.26
C TYR A 114 -17.27 -15.56 6.90
N GLY A 115 -18.57 -15.26 6.87
CA GLY A 115 -19.62 -16.18 6.41
C GLY A 115 -19.45 -16.65 4.96
N PHE A 116 -18.59 -15.98 4.18
CA PHE A 116 -18.26 -16.34 2.80
C PHE A 116 -16.95 -17.11 2.65
N TYR A 117 -16.22 -17.39 3.74
CA TYR A 117 -15.05 -18.27 3.70
C TYR A 117 -15.42 -19.67 3.15
N PRO A 118 -14.59 -20.31 2.30
CA PRO A 118 -13.23 -19.91 1.88
C PRO A 118 -13.18 -18.97 0.67
N TYR A 119 -14.33 -18.58 0.11
CA TYR A 119 -14.37 -17.75 -1.10
C TYR A 119 -14.04 -16.29 -0.83
N VAL A 120 -14.39 -15.73 0.33
CA VAL A 120 -13.65 -14.58 0.86
C VAL A 120 -12.37 -15.13 1.48
N SER A 121 -11.27 -15.05 0.71
CA SER A 121 -9.99 -15.68 1.03
C SER A 121 -9.08 -14.77 1.85
N SER A 122 -9.23 -13.45 1.75
CA SER A 122 -8.57 -12.48 2.64
C SER A 122 -9.35 -11.19 2.79
N ILE A 123 -9.21 -10.54 3.94
CA ILE A 123 -9.83 -9.27 4.33
C ILE A 123 -8.70 -8.33 4.77
N ALA A 124 -8.49 -7.23 4.05
CA ALA A 124 -7.61 -6.14 4.48
C ALA A 124 -8.43 -5.05 5.18
N VAL A 125 -7.95 -4.58 6.33
CA VAL A 125 -8.44 -3.38 7.01
C VAL A 125 -7.37 -2.31 6.86
N VAL A 126 -7.69 -1.24 6.12
CA VAL A 126 -6.77 -0.16 5.80
C VAL A 126 -7.33 1.16 6.34
N PRO A 127 -6.52 2.09 6.87
CA PRO A 127 -7.02 3.38 7.31
C PRO A 127 -7.47 4.23 6.11
N VAL A 128 -8.41 5.15 6.33
CA VAL A 128 -8.79 6.11 5.28
C VAL A 128 -7.63 7.04 4.93
N GLY A 129 -7.24 7.03 3.65
CA GLY A 129 -6.32 8.01 3.09
C GLY A 129 -7.01 9.36 2.91
N ILE A 130 -6.53 10.38 3.61
CA ILE A 130 -7.11 11.73 3.61
C ILE A 130 -6.13 12.71 2.96
N THR A 131 -6.53 13.29 1.83
CA THR A 131 -5.75 14.36 1.19
C THR A 131 -6.15 15.73 1.72
N MET A 132 -5.28 16.73 1.54
CA MET A 132 -5.58 18.14 1.84
C MET A 132 -6.63 18.74 0.89
N HIS A 133 -6.88 18.10 -0.25
CA HIS A 133 -7.81 18.56 -1.29
C HIS A 133 -9.24 18.03 -1.13
N ARG A 134 -9.52 17.36 0.00
CA ARG A 134 -10.83 16.74 0.25
C ARG A 134 -11.94 17.77 0.36
N ARG A 135 -13.13 17.39 -0.12
CA ARG A 135 -14.37 18.17 0.05
C ARG A 135 -15.20 17.76 1.26
N GLN A 136 -15.03 16.51 1.74
CA GLN A 136 -15.81 15.95 2.84
C GLN A 136 -14.96 15.86 4.11
N ALA A 137 -15.54 16.19 5.26
CA ALA A 137 -14.90 16.14 6.56
C ALA A 137 -14.96 14.73 7.16
N ILE A 138 -14.21 13.79 6.57
CA ILE A 138 -13.93 12.49 7.22
C ILE A 138 -12.78 12.69 8.20
N LYS A 139 -12.89 12.11 9.40
CA LYS A 139 -11.82 12.14 10.41
C LYS A 139 -10.71 11.16 10.00
N PRO A 140 -9.43 11.54 10.11
CA PRO A 140 -8.33 10.60 9.94
C PRO A 140 -8.36 9.53 11.03
N VAL A 141 -7.78 8.36 10.72
CA VAL A 141 -7.50 7.34 11.73
C VAL A 141 -6.33 7.84 12.59
N GLU A 142 -6.61 8.04 13.87
CA GLU A 142 -5.63 8.40 14.89
C GLU A 142 -5.12 7.15 15.62
N LYS A 143 -4.17 7.35 16.55
CA LYS A 143 -3.52 6.26 17.28
C LYS A 143 -4.53 5.36 18.01
N GLU A 144 -5.47 5.94 18.74
CA GLU A 144 -6.47 5.20 19.51
C GLU A 144 -7.39 4.38 18.61
N ASP A 145 -7.79 4.93 17.46
CA ASP A 145 -8.61 4.23 16.46
C ASP A 145 -7.85 3.04 15.88
N ALA A 146 -6.57 3.24 15.55
CA ALA A 146 -5.71 2.19 15.02
C ALA A 146 -5.54 1.04 16.03
N LEU A 147 -5.28 1.35 17.31
CA LEU A 147 -5.16 0.34 18.37
C LEU A 147 -6.45 -0.48 18.53
N LYS A 148 -7.61 0.19 18.62
CA LYS A 148 -8.91 -0.51 18.70
C LYS A 148 -9.17 -1.41 17.50
N ALA A 149 -8.86 -0.92 16.29
CA ALA A 149 -9.01 -1.71 15.08
C ALA A 149 -8.10 -2.94 15.08
N LEU A 150 -6.84 -2.78 15.50
CA LEU A 150 -5.88 -3.88 15.63
C LEU A 150 -6.32 -4.91 16.67
N ASP A 151 -6.85 -4.48 17.82
CA ASP A 151 -7.40 -5.39 18.84
C ASP A 151 -8.55 -6.23 18.28
N ILE A 152 -9.44 -5.59 17.51
CA ILE A 152 -10.52 -6.30 16.82
C ILE A 152 -9.95 -7.31 15.83
N ILE A 153 -9.02 -6.89 14.97
CA ILE A 153 -8.38 -7.74 13.96
C ILE A 153 -7.69 -8.95 14.62
N ASP A 154 -6.92 -8.73 15.67
CA ASP A 154 -6.20 -9.79 16.40
C ASP A 154 -7.15 -10.81 17.03
N SER A 155 -8.31 -10.36 17.55
CA SER A 155 -9.34 -11.26 18.07
C SER A 155 -9.88 -12.23 16.99
N PHE A 156 -10.00 -11.79 15.74
CA PHE A 156 -10.41 -12.63 14.62
C PHE A 156 -9.24 -13.47 14.11
N HIS A 157 -8.03 -12.88 14.02
CA HIS A 157 -6.80 -13.55 13.63
C HIS A 157 -6.59 -14.83 14.45
N LYS A 158 -6.59 -14.73 15.79
CA LYS A 158 -6.43 -15.87 16.71
C LYS A 158 -7.48 -16.95 16.49
N ARG A 159 -8.76 -16.55 16.29
CA ARG A 159 -9.86 -17.50 16.02
C ARG A 159 -9.69 -18.22 14.69
N PHE A 160 -9.29 -17.52 13.63
CA PHE A 160 -9.09 -18.10 12.31
C PHE A 160 -7.87 -19.02 12.27
N ARG A 161 -6.75 -18.62 12.87
CA ARG A 161 -5.57 -19.49 13.02
C ARG A 161 -5.90 -20.79 13.73
N LYS A 162 -6.65 -20.73 14.85
CA LYS A 162 -7.07 -21.94 15.58
C LYS A 162 -7.96 -22.86 14.73
N LYS A 163 -8.84 -22.30 13.90
CA LYS A 163 -9.83 -23.07 13.14
C LYS A 163 -9.33 -23.57 11.78
N HIS A 164 -8.49 -22.78 11.11
CA HIS A 164 -8.12 -22.96 9.69
C HIS A 164 -6.60 -23.04 9.47
N GLY A 165 -5.77 -22.85 10.50
CA GLY A 165 -4.31 -22.77 10.39
C GLY A 165 -3.78 -21.45 9.81
N VAL A 166 -4.65 -20.65 9.18
CA VAL A 166 -4.33 -19.38 8.54
C VAL A 166 -5.26 -18.27 9.03
N SER A 167 -4.79 -17.03 8.98
CA SER A 167 -5.68 -15.87 9.15
C SER A 167 -6.44 -15.58 7.86
N VAL A 168 -7.57 -14.90 8.00
CA VAL A 168 -8.38 -14.38 6.89
C VAL A 168 -8.48 -12.86 6.97
N VAL A 169 -8.11 -12.25 8.10
CA VAL A 169 -8.16 -10.79 8.29
C VAL A 169 -6.81 -10.24 8.68
N TYR A 170 -6.48 -9.08 8.10
CA TYR A 170 -5.18 -8.44 8.23
C TYR A 170 -5.37 -6.92 8.31
N GLY A 171 -4.63 -6.26 9.20
CA GLY A 171 -4.48 -4.80 9.18
C GLY A 171 -3.38 -4.40 8.20
N ALA A 172 -3.54 -3.25 7.53
CA ALA A 172 -2.44 -2.61 6.82
C ALA A 172 -1.33 -2.18 7.78
N ASP A 173 -0.10 -2.15 7.29
CA ASP A 173 1.09 -1.75 8.01
C ASP A 173 0.95 -0.34 8.61
N GLU A 174 0.20 0.54 7.94
CA GLU A 174 -0.10 1.88 8.43
C GLU A 174 -0.85 1.89 9.79
N LEU A 175 -1.72 0.91 10.07
CA LEU A 175 -2.39 0.79 11.37
C LEU A 175 -1.38 0.50 12.48
N TYR A 176 -0.42 -0.40 12.23
CA TYR A 176 0.62 -0.74 13.21
C TYR A 176 1.56 0.44 13.46
N ILE A 177 1.94 1.15 12.39
CA ILE A 177 2.78 2.35 12.46
C ILE A 177 2.07 3.45 13.26
N LYS A 178 0.79 3.73 12.98
CA LYS A 178 -0.03 4.71 13.72
C LYS A 178 -0.24 4.31 15.18
N GLY A 179 -0.50 3.03 15.43
CA GLY A 179 -0.67 2.48 16.77
C GLY A 179 0.62 2.49 17.59
N GLY A 180 1.79 2.55 16.93
CA GLY A 180 3.10 2.44 17.59
C GLY A 180 3.33 1.04 18.15
N VAL A 181 2.83 0.01 17.47
CA VAL A 181 2.92 -1.40 17.90
C VAL A 181 3.71 -2.23 16.88
N ASN A 182 4.24 -3.37 17.34
CA ASN A 182 4.98 -4.28 16.47
C ASN A 182 4.04 -4.93 15.44
N PHE A 183 4.56 -5.14 14.23
CA PHE A 183 3.86 -5.94 13.23
C PHE A 183 3.85 -7.43 13.62
N PRO A 184 2.86 -8.20 13.15
CA PRO A 184 2.87 -9.65 13.15
C PRO A 184 4.15 -10.23 12.52
N ALA A 185 4.48 -11.47 12.87
CA ALA A 185 5.57 -12.16 12.19
C ALA A 185 5.24 -12.37 10.70
N LEU A 186 6.24 -12.36 9.81
CA LEU A 186 6.01 -12.55 8.37
C LEU A 186 5.21 -13.84 8.05
N SER A 187 5.43 -14.91 8.80
CA SER A 187 4.72 -16.18 8.65
C SER A 187 3.21 -16.10 8.97
N GLU A 188 2.76 -15.06 9.66
CA GLU A 188 1.34 -14.83 9.96
C GLU A 188 0.58 -14.24 8.77
N TYR A 189 1.28 -13.65 7.79
CA TYR A 189 0.70 -13.09 6.57
C TYR A 189 0.46 -14.13 5.46
N GLY A 190 0.96 -15.36 5.63
CA GLY A 190 0.84 -16.43 4.62
C GLY A 190 1.49 -16.04 3.30
N GLU A 191 0.73 -16.12 2.21
CA GLU A 191 1.17 -15.76 0.85
C GLU A 191 1.09 -14.26 0.55
N LEU A 192 0.87 -13.41 1.56
CA LEU A 192 0.72 -11.95 1.42
C LEU A 192 -0.38 -11.55 0.39
N PRO A 193 -1.60 -12.11 0.47
CA PRO A 193 -2.66 -11.89 -0.53
C PRO A 193 -3.21 -10.44 -0.58
N GLN A 194 -2.65 -9.55 0.24
CA GLN A 194 -3.09 -8.18 0.45
C GLN A 194 -1.93 -7.18 0.40
N ILE A 195 -0.79 -7.57 -0.19
CA ILE A 195 0.40 -6.72 -0.25
C ILE A 195 0.13 -5.38 -0.94
N GLU A 196 -0.68 -5.39 -2.01
CA GLU A 196 -1.13 -4.18 -2.74
C GLU A 196 -1.95 -3.21 -1.87
N ASN A 197 -2.52 -3.70 -0.75
CA ASN A 197 -3.22 -2.89 0.24
C ASN A 197 -2.31 -2.40 1.38
N GLY A 198 -1.00 -2.52 1.22
CA GLY A 198 -0.06 -2.15 2.27
C GLY A 198 -0.05 -3.13 3.44
N VAL A 199 -0.41 -4.39 3.23
CA VAL A 199 -0.42 -5.42 4.28
C VAL A 199 0.84 -6.27 4.19
N GLY A 200 1.72 -6.16 5.19
CA GLY A 200 2.92 -6.99 5.33
C GLY A 200 4.13 -6.54 4.51
N MET A 201 4.07 -5.39 3.85
CA MET A 201 5.16 -4.82 3.05
C MET A 201 6.42 -4.57 3.90
N VAL A 202 6.26 -3.97 5.07
CA VAL A 202 7.37 -3.66 5.98
C VAL A 202 8.03 -4.94 6.46
N GLN A 203 7.23 -5.93 6.91
CA GLN A 203 7.77 -7.20 7.38
C GLN A 203 8.45 -8.01 6.27
N LEU A 204 7.90 -7.99 5.06
CA LEU A 204 8.53 -8.59 3.88
C LEU A 204 9.89 -7.95 3.62
N PHE A 205 9.94 -6.61 3.53
CA PHE A 205 11.17 -5.87 3.27
C PHE A 205 12.23 -6.16 4.34
N MET A 206 11.86 -6.04 5.63
CA MET A 206 12.77 -6.34 6.75
C MET A 206 13.29 -7.78 6.72
N SER A 207 12.48 -8.74 6.29
CA SER A 207 12.88 -10.14 6.14
C SER A 207 13.84 -10.36 4.99
N GLN A 208 13.56 -9.75 3.83
CA GLN A 208 14.44 -9.80 2.66
C GLN A 208 15.80 -9.14 2.97
N SER A 209 15.83 -8.00 3.66
CA SER A 209 17.08 -7.33 4.05
C SER A 209 17.97 -8.20 4.93
N ARG A 210 17.38 -9.02 5.82
CA ARG A 210 18.15 -9.96 6.65
C ARG A 210 18.82 -11.05 5.80
N LYS A 211 18.13 -11.58 4.79
CA LYS A 211 18.66 -12.60 3.88
C LYS A 211 19.82 -12.05 3.05
N ILE A 212 19.63 -10.85 2.51
CA ILE A 212 20.64 -10.18 1.69
C ILE A 212 21.86 -9.77 2.50
N GLY A 213 21.70 -9.54 3.81
CA GLY A 213 22.82 -9.30 4.71
C GLY A 213 23.96 -10.32 4.62
N HIS A 214 23.68 -11.56 4.22
CA HIS A 214 24.68 -12.62 4.03
C HIS A 214 25.42 -12.54 2.69
N GLN A 215 24.87 -11.83 1.70
CA GLN A 215 25.44 -11.65 0.37
C GLN A 215 26.31 -10.38 0.28
N LEU A 216 26.27 -9.52 1.31
CA LEU A 216 27.01 -8.26 1.33
C LEU A 216 28.53 -8.46 1.29
N SER A 217 29.05 -9.60 1.79
CA SER A 217 30.49 -9.89 1.80
C SER A 217 31.10 -10.06 0.41
N SER A 218 30.29 -10.30 -0.63
CA SER A 218 30.75 -10.40 -2.03
C SER A 218 30.68 -9.07 -2.79
N LEU A 219 30.22 -8.00 -2.14
CA LEU A 219 30.10 -6.70 -2.79
C LEU A 219 31.48 -6.08 -3.09
N SER A 220 31.56 -5.33 -4.18
CA SER A 220 32.79 -4.66 -4.62
C SER A 220 33.35 -3.74 -3.53
N PRO A 221 34.65 -3.82 -3.19
CA PRO A 221 35.28 -2.91 -2.24
C PRO A 221 35.17 -1.42 -2.64
N GLN A 222 34.94 -1.13 -3.93
CA GLN A 222 34.75 0.23 -4.42
C GLN A 222 33.50 0.91 -3.86
N LEU A 223 32.48 0.14 -3.46
CA LEU A 223 31.24 0.66 -2.89
C LEU A 223 31.47 1.45 -1.60
N LYS A 224 32.51 1.10 -0.82
CA LYS A 224 32.88 1.80 0.41
C LYS A 224 33.42 3.21 0.17
N LYS A 225 33.80 3.53 -1.07
CA LYS A 225 34.27 4.86 -1.50
C LYS A 225 33.14 5.73 -2.06
N LYS A 226 31.94 5.15 -2.21
CA LYS A 226 30.78 5.80 -2.82
C LYS A 226 29.79 6.24 -1.74
N LYS A 227 29.10 7.34 -1.99
CA LYS A 227 28.02 7.85 -1.15
C LYS A 227 26.74 7.89 -1.97
N PHE A 228 25.76 7.10 -1.55
CA PHE A 228 24.46 7.03 -2.20
C PHE A 228 23.44 7.87 -1.44
N LEU A 229 22.46 8.37 -2.17
CA LEU A 229 21.31 9.08 -1.62
C LEU A 229 20.04 8.34 -2.02
N THR A 230 19.09 8.23 -1.11
CA THR A 230 17.73 7.74 -1.41
C THR A 230 16.73 8.45 -0.53
N PHE A 231 15.45 8.21 -0.78
CA PHE A 231 14.37 8.83 -0.04
C PHE A 231 13.19 7.89 0.11
N THR A 232 12.31 8.22 1.05
CA THR A 232 11.07 7.48 1.26
C THR A 232 10.02 8.36 1.95
N GLY A 233 8.76 7.95 1.92
CA GLY A 233 7.71 8.59 2.70
C GLY A 233 7.93 8.43 4.21
N ILE A 234 7.34 9.33 4.99
CA ILE A 234 7.51 9.40 6.45
C ILE A 234 7.24 8.06 7.15
N SER A 235 6.23 7.30 6.72
CA SER A 235 5.86 6.04 7.38
C SER A 235 6.93 4.95 7.26
N PHE A 236 7.63 4.88 6.13
CA PHE A 236 8.62 3.83 5.91
C PHE A 236 10.04 4.23 6.31
N TYR A 237 10.30 5.54 6.46
CA TYR A 237 11.59 6.11 6.86
C TYR A 237 12.31 5.37 8.01
N PRO A 238 11.69 5.13 9.19
CA PRO A 238 12.41 4.51 10.30
C PRO A 238 12.89 3.09 9.98
N TYR A 239 12.20 2.36 9.10
CA TYR A 239 12.55 1.00 8.72
C TYR A 239 13.68 0.98 7.70
N LEU A 240 13.59 1.84 6.67
CA LEU A 240 14.64 1.97 5.67
C LEU A 240 15.94 2.49 6.30
N LYS A 241 15.84 3.51 7.15
CA LYS A 241 16.98 4.09 7.87
C LYS A 241 17.70 3.06 8.73
N LYS A 242 16.96 2.24 9.49
CA LYS A 242 17.53 1.13 10.28
C LYS A 242 18.33 0.14 9.42
N ILE A 243 17.89 -0.12 8.19
CA ILE A 243 18.58 -1.03 7.28
C ILE A 243 19.85 -0.38 6.72
N THR A 244 19.76 0.87 6.26
CA THR A 244 20.94 1.59 5.74
C THR A 244 21.99 1.86 6.80
N ASP A 245 21.58 2.10 8.06
CA ASP A 245 22.52 2.26 9.18
C ASP A 245 23.28 0.96 9.44
N ARG A 246 22.58 -0.17 9.41
CA ARG A 246 23.23 -1.48 9.49
C ARG A 246 24.22 -1.73 8.35
N LEU A 247 23.91 -1.28 7.12
CA LEU A 247 24.83 -1.39 5.98
C LEU A 247 26.09 -0.54 6.19
N LEU A 248 25.92 0.68 6.71
CA LEU A 248 27.03 1.55 7.05
C LEU A 248 27.91 0.95 8.16
N GLU A 249 27.30 0.49 9.24
CA GLU A 249 28.01 -0.07 10.40
C GLU A 249 28.76 -1.38 10.07
N LYS A 250 28.14 -2.29 9.30
CA LYS A 250 28.71 -3.62 9.04
C LYS A 250 29.62 -3.66 7.82
N GLU A 251 29.25 -2.95 6.77
CA GLU A 251 29.92 -3.06 5.47
C GLU A 251 30.67 -1.78 5.08
N GLY A 252 30.46 -0.67 5.78
CA GLY A 252 31.02 0.64 5.41
C GLY A 252 30.33 1.25 4.18
N ILE A 253 29.12 0.79 3.85
CA ILE A 253 28.36 1.28 2.70
C ILE A 253 27.49 2.46 3.12
N ASN A 254 27.72 3.63 2.52
CA ASN A 254 27.03 4.86 2.89
C ASN A 254 25.82 5.12 1.98
N ILE A 255 24.62 4.89 2.51
CA ILE A 255 23.35 5.27 1.87
C ILE A 255 22.64 6.25 2.80
N ASN A 256 22.58 7.52 2.41
CA ASN A 256 21.80 8.52 3.12
C ASN A 256 20.32 8.41 2.73
N VAL A 257 19.44 8.35 3.72
CA VAL A 257 17.98 8.24 3.52
C VAL A 257 17.33 9.54 3.96
N ILE A 258 16.58 10.17 3.07
CA ILE A 258 15.84 11.39 3.37
C ILE A 258 14.33 11.08 3.51
N PRO A 259 13.70 11.42 4.65
CA PRO A 259 12.25 11.37 4.76
C PRO A 259 11.63 12.53 3.98
N VAL A 260 10.69 12.23 3.08
CA VAL A 260 10.00 13.23 2.26
C VAL A 260 8.57 13.40 2.75
N GLU A 261 8.23 14.63 3.13
CA GLU A 261 6.85 15.01 3.43
C GLU A 261 6.06 15.23 2.14
N ASN A 262 4.86 14.66 2.06
CA ASN A 262 3.93 14.91 0.97
C ASN A 262 3.24 16.27 1.18
N THR A 263 3.73 17.31 0.54
CA THR A 263 3.06 18.63 0.61
C THR A 263 2.06 18.84 -0.51
N PHE A 264 2.12 18.01 -1.55
CA PHE A 264 1.20 18.10 -2.67
C PHE A 264 -0.18 17.53 -2.33
N LEU A 265 -0.25 16.30 -1.81
CA LEU A 265 -1.50 15.67 -1.33
C LEU A 265 -1.76 15.94 0.15
N GLY A 266 -0.79 16.47 0.88
CA GLY A 266 -0.90 16.83 2.29
C GLY A 266 -0.20 15.84 3.22
N LYS A 267 0.29 16.36 4.36
CA LYS A 267 1.19 15.64 5.29
C LYS A 267 0.61 14.36 5.90
N ALA A 268 -0.71 14.20 5.85
CA ALA A 268 -1.38 12.96 6.30
C ALA A 268 -1.09 11.77 5.36
N ILE A 269 -0.66 12.02 4.13
CA ILE A 269 -0.22 10.98 3.19
C ILE A 269 1.28 10.76 3.35
N THR A 270 1.65 9.62 3.91
CA THR A 270 3.01 9.35 4.39
C THR A 270 3.72 8.23 3.63
N VAL A 271 3.11 7.71 2.57
CA VAL A 271 3.65 6.61 1.75
C VAL A 271 4.44 7.13 0.54
N THR A 272 5.47 6.39 0.14
CA THR A 272 6.40 6.77 -0.94
C THR A 272 5.73 6.86 -2.30
N GLY A 273 4.88 5.90 -2.66
CA GLY A 273 4.22 5.85 -3.98
C GLY A 273 3.23 6.98 -4.24
N LEU A 274 2.96 7.82 -3.23
CA LEU A 274 2.08 8.98 -3.35
C LEU A 274 2.83 10.32 -3.33
N LEU A 275 4.16 10.30 -3.32
CA LEU A 275 4.99 11.51 -3.40
C LEU A 275 5.05 12.03 -4.85
N THR A 276 5.20 13.36 -4.99
CA THR A 276 5.41 14.01 -6.28
C THR A 276 6.88 14.29 -6.55
N GLY A 277 7.26 14.50 -7.82
CA GLY A 277 8.62 14.92 -8.15
C GLY A 277 8.99 16.25 -7.51
N ARG A 278 8.03 17.18 -7.40
CA ARG A 278 8.21 18.44 -6.65
C ARG A 278 8.53 18.23 -5.18
N ASP A 279 7.83 17.32 -4.50
CA ASP A 279 8.11 17.00 -3.09
C ASP A 279 9.55 16.47 -2.93
N VAL A 280 9.95 15.58 -3.85
CA VAL A 280 11.28 14.95 -3.90
C VAL A 280 12.39 15.99 -4.15
N ILE A 281 12.27 16.78 -5.23
CA ILE A 281 13.25 17.81 -5.59
C ILE A 281 13.44 18.80 -4.45
N ARG A 282 12.35 19.30 -3.87
CA ARG A 282 12.44 20.24 -2.74
C ARG A 282 13.16 19.63 -1.55
N ALA A 283 12.83 18.39 -1.18
CA ALA A 283 13.41 17.72 -0.01
C ALA A 283 14.89 17.37 -0.17
N LEU A 284 15.37 17.22 -1.41
CA LEU A 284 16.74 16.77 -1.73
C LEU A 284 17.66 17.89 -2.22
N SER A 285 17.13 19.08 -2.53
CA SER A 285 17.87 20.18 -3.17
C SER A 285 19.18 20.60 -2.48
N ASP A 286 19.29 20.43 -1.16
CA ASP A 286 20.47 20.75 -0.36
C ASP A 286 21.18 19.51 0.21
N LYS A 287 20.85 18.31 -0.30
CA LYS A 287 21.32 17.01 0.23
C LYS A 287 22.16 16.20 -0.74
N THR A 288 22.36 16.68 -1.96
CA THR A 288 23.09 15.95 -3.02
C THR A 288 24.60 16.08 -2.93
N ASP A 289 25.12 17.05 -2.18
CA ASP A 289 26.55 17.32 -2.09
C ASP A 289 27.38 16.08 -1.68
N GLY A 290 28.36 15.78 -2.53
CA GLY A 290 29.27 14.64 -2.39
C GLY A 290 28.62 13.27 -2.58
N CYS A 291 27.38 13.19 -3.05
CA CYS A 291 26.72 11.91 -3.37
C CYS A 291 26.97 11.53 -4.83
N ASP A 292 27.28 10.27 -5.08
CA ASP A 292 27.57 9.75 -6.42
C ASP A 292 26.30 9.45 -7.23
N CYS A 293 25.22 9.04 -6.57
CA CYS A 293 23.97 8.66 -7.22
C CYS A 293 22.77 8.76 -6.28
N LEU A 294 21.64 9.22 -6.83
CA LEU A 294 20.32 9.17 -6.21
C LEU A 294 19.56 7.92 -6.66
N PHE A 295 19.19 7.07 -5.70
CA PHE A 295 18.28 5.95 -5.92
C PHE A 295 16.83 6.39 -5.74
N VAL A 296 16.06 6.24 -6.82
CA VAL A 296 14.63 6.53 -6.85
C VAL A 296 13.87 5.20 -6.82
N PRO A 297 13.05 4.94 -5.78
CA PRO A 297 12.26 3.72 -5.71
C PRO A 297 11.20 3.71 -6.83
N ASP A 298 11.10 2.61 -7.57
CA ASP A 298 10.14 2.40 -8.66
C ASP A 298 8.67 2.58 -8.24
N THR A 299 8.34 2.39 -6.96
CA THR A 299 6.99 2.59 -6.42
C THR A 299 6.47 4.02 -6.56
N ILE A 300 7.34 5.02 -6.74
CA ILE A 300 6.93 6.41 -7.04
C ILE A 300 6.69 6.64 -8.54
N MET A 301 7.23 5.77 -9.38
CA MET A 301 7.13 5.88 -10.83
C MET A 301 5.84 5.22 -11.31
N ARG A 302 5.38 5.65 -12.48
CA ARG A 302 4.31 4.95 -13.18
C ARG A 302 4.82 3.62 -13.71
N GLU A 303 4.01 2.58 -13.59
CA GLU A 303 4.32 1.28 -14.18
C GLU A 303 4.58 1.40 -15.69
N GLY A 304 5.74 0.92 -16.12
CA GLY A 304 6.19 0.98 -17.51
C GLY A 304 6.71 2.34 -18.00
N GLU A 305 6.81 3.36 -17.14
CA GLU A 305 7.32 4.69 -17.52
C GLU A 305 8.29 5.28 -16.48
N ASN A 306 9.04 6.31 -16.89
CA ASN A 306 10.01 7.01 -16.03
C ASN A 306 9.45 8.33 -15.47
N VAL A 307 8.14 8.41 -15.21
CA VAL A 307 7.45 9.63 -14.74
C VAL A 307 6.72 9.42 -13.41
N LEU A 308 6.70 10.47 -12.58
CA LEU A 308 6.05 10.50 -11.27
C LEU A 308 4.59 10.96 -11.38
N LEU A 309 3.91 11.19 -10.24
CA LEU A 309 2.49 11.56 -10.20
C LEU A 309 2.16 12.92 -10.82
N ASP A 310 3.11 13.85 -10.78
CA ASP A 310 3.00 15.22 -11.30
C ASP A 310 3.69 15.41 -12.66
N ASP A 311 3.85 14.31 -13.40
CA ASP A 311 4.52 14.22 -14.71
C ASP A 311 6.01 14.61 -14.70
N THR A 312 6.60 14.81 -13.52
CA THR A 312 8.06 14.98 -13.37
C THR A 312 8.76 13.70 -13.82
N SER A 313 9.66 13.80 -14.80
CA SER A 313 10.47 12.68 -15.27
C SER A 313 11.69 12.42 -14.40
N LYS A 314 12.29 11.24 -14.57
CA LYS A 314 13.60 10.93 -13.99
C LYS A 314 14.66 11.98 -14.41
N GLU A 315 14.64 12.37 -15.68
CA GLU A 315 15.56 13.37 -16.25
C GLU A 315 15.35 14.75 -15.61
N ASP A 316 14.12 15.13 -15.30
CA ASP A 316 13.83 16.39 -14.59
C ASP A 316 14.43 16.39 -13.18
N ILE A 317 14.36 15.26 -12.46
CA ILE A 317 14.97 15.12 -11.13
C ILE A 317 16.50 15.21 -11.24
N GLU A 318 17.10 14.52 -12.22
CA GLU A 318 18.55 14.53 -12.46
C GLU A 318 19.05 15.94 -12.77
N ASN A 319 18.34 16.67 -13.64
CA ASN A 319 18.66 18.06 -13.98
C ASN A 319 18.48 19.02 -12.80
N ALA A 320 17.38 18.90 -12.05
CA ALA A 320 17.08 19.80 -10.95
C ALA A 320 18.01 19.62 -9.74
N LEU A 321 18.48 18.39 -9.50
CA LEU A 321 19.31 18.04 -8.36
C LEU A 321 20.81 17.97 -8.68
N GLY A 322 21.19 17.99 -9.95
CA GLY A 322 22.58 17.92 -10.40
C GLY A 322 23.30 16.62 -10.02
N ILE A 323 22.54 15.52 -9.86
CA ILE A 323 23.05 14.22 -9.43
C ILE A 323 22.54 13.12 -10.35
N LYS A 324 23.39 12.14 -10.66
CA LYS A 324 22.99 10.96 -11.44
C LYS A 324 21.83 10.24 -10.76
N VAL A 325 20.75 9.98 -11.50
CA VAL A 325 19.58 9.29 -10.96
C VAL A 325 19.54 7.84 -11.46
N LYS A 326 19.18 6.92 -10.57
CA LYS A 326 18.93 5.51 -10.90
C LYS A 326 17.61 5.06 -10.28
N ALA A 327 16.68 4.63 -11.14
CA ALA A 327 15.49 3.92 -10.70
C ALA A 327 15.92 2.54 -10.16
N ILE A 328 15.41 2.18 -8.97
CA ILE A 328 15.65 0.90 -8.34
C ILE A 328 14.33 0.24 -7.97
N GLU A 329 14.30 -1.08 -7.99
CA GLU A 329 13.18 -1.82 -7.43
C GLU A 329 13.04 -1.51 -5.94
N SER A 330 11.81 -1.35 -5.45
CA SER A 330 11.51 -1.02 -4.04
C SER A 330 11.69 -2.21 -3.09
N THR A 331 12.77 -2.96 -3.28
CA THR A 331 13.16 -4.13 -2.49
C THR A 331 14.61 -3.99 -2.02
N PRO A 332 15.02 -4.75 -0.99
CA PRO A 332 16.41 -4.76 -0.55
C PRO A 332 17.38 -5.22 -1.65
N GLU A 333 16.93 -6.11 -2.55
CA GLU A 333 17.71 -6.57 -3.70
C GLU A 333 17.86 -5.47 -4.75
N GLY A 334 16.80 -4.70 -4.99
CA GLY A 334 16.84 -3.51 -5.85
C GLY A 334 17.89 -2.50 -5.40
N ILE A 335 17.99 -2.25 -4.09
CA ILE A 335 19.04 -1.39 -3.52
C ILE A 335 20.44 -1.96 -3.82
N MET A 336 20.66 -3.26 -3.62
CA MET A 336 21.96 -3.87 -3.94
C MET A 336 22.34 -3.76 -5.41
N LYS A 337 21.44 -4.16 -6.31
CA LYS A 337 21.67 -4.06 -7.75
C LYS A 337 21.90 -2.61 -8.19
N GLY A 338 21.19 -1.67 -7.56
CA GLY A 338 21.38 -0.23 -7.76
C GLY A 338 22.80 0.21 -7.42
N MET A 339 23.34 -0.25 -6.29
CA MET A 339 24.73 0.01 -5.88
C MET A 339 25.75 -0.59 -6.84
N GLU A 340 25.62 -1.87 -7.17
CA GLU A 340 26.57 -2.58 -8.06
C GLU A 340 26.63 -1.93 -9.45
N ALA A 341 25.49 -1.46 -9.97
CA ALA A 341 25.43 -0.79 -11.27
C ALA A 341 26.08 0.61 -11.32
N VAL A 342 26.50 1.16 -10.17
CA VAL A 342 27.19 2.46 -10.08
C VAL A 342 28.71 2.28 -9.94
N CYS A 343 29.18 1.08 -9.58
CA CYS A 343 30.60 0.70 -9.60
C CYS A 343 31.07 0.27 -10.98
#